data_AF-A0A2V9XH97-F1
#
_entry.id   AF-A0A2V9XH97-F1
#
_cell.length_a   1.000
_cell.length_b   1.000
_cell.length_c   1.000
_cell.angle_alpha   90.00
_cell.angle_beta   90.00
_cell.angle_gamma   90.00
#
_symmetry.space_group_name_H-M   'P 1'
#
loop_
_entity.id
_entity.type
_entity.pdbx_description
1 polymer ?
#
loop_
_entity_poly.entity_id
_entity_poly.type
_entity_poly.pdbx_seq_one_letter_code
_entity_poly.pdbx_strand_id
1 'polypeptide(L)'
;MAEISSSRLRDILAHTIGPTPWYWKTFPALNSAAGQRFVWTHHGDQGPLGYLVSLALEQEPDKPRLALNSYCRPFLVPPSYLGIWCPEGRSLRLTCFDPDQLKAFDVAELAGWFKRSADHIYVHTAPIADFQVPLSLRPGTHKIEVPAELATVDELIIPTSYAAKAADDPAFALFIFYPQAGLVEVLPQPWVTASQYEIGRQWITRAARDPESHRILGECFGVGQLSAGRGWMPVAALARKE
;
A
#
# COMPACT_ATOMS: atom_id res chain seq x y z
N MET A 1 8.70 -4.63 29.62
CA MET A 1 8.04 -4.70 28.30
C MET A 1 8.75 -5.77 27.51
N ALA A 2 8.04 -6.75 26.95
CA ALA A 2 8.67 -7.80 26.15
C ALA A 2 9.24 -7.21 24.84
N GLU A 3 10.48 -7.53 24.52
CA GLU A 3 11.03 -7.31 23.18
C GLU A 3 10.29 -8.20 22.19
N ILE A 4 9.89 -7.63 21.05
CA ILE A 4 9.36 -8.44 19.94
C ILE A 4 10.57 -9.13 19.30
N SER A 5 10.55 -10.45 19.21
CA SER A 5 11.64 -11.20 18.60
C SER A 5 11.80 -10.85 17.11
N SER A 6 13.04 -10.80 16.63
CA SER A 6 13.35 -10.46 15.24
C SER A 6 12.81 -11.48 14.21
N SER A 7 12.46 -12.70 14.65
CA SER A 7 11.76 -13.69 13.81
C SER A 7 10.31 -13.28 13.59
N ARG A 8 9.58 -12.97 14.66
CA ARG A 8 8.18 -12.54 14.60
C ARG A 8 7.98 -11.28 13.74
N LEU A 9 8.90 -10.32 13.85
CA LEU A 9 8.86 -9.11 13.03
C LEU A 9 8.96 -9.41 11.54
N ARG A 10 9.86 -10.33 11.17
CA ARG A 10 10.01 -10.79 9.79
C ARG A 10 8.76 -11.52 9.33
N ASP A 11 8.14 -12.32 10.19
CA ASP A 11 6.92 -13.04 9.86
C ASP A 11 5.75 -12.08 9.59
N ILE A 12 5.52 -11.09 10.46
CA ILE A 12 4.45 -10.09 10.25
C ILE A 12 4.68 -9.32 8.95
N LEU A 13 5.89 -8.82 8.72
CA LEU A 13 6.22 -8.06 7.52
C LEU A 13 6.11 -8.90 6.24
N ALA A 14 6.50 -10.18 6.28
CA ALA A 14 6.40 -11.10 5.16
C ALA A 14 4.95 -11.29 4.66
N HIS A 15 3.97 -11.15 5.56
CA HIS A 15 2.54 -11.22 5.24
C HIS A 15 1.89 -9.84 5.03
N THR A 16 2.68 -8.77 5.14
CA THR A 16 2.20 -7.40 4.93
C THR A 16 2.35 -6.99 3.47
N ILE A 17 1.34 -6.33 2.95
CA ILE A 17 1.27 -5.81 1.59
C ILE A 17 2.30 -4.67 1.41
N GLY A 18 3.15 -4.75 0.38
CA GLY A 18 4.18 -3.76 0.04
C GLY A 18 4.11 -3.28 -1.41
N PRO A 19 5.01 -2.38 -1.88
CA PRO A 19 4.99 -1.83 -3.24
C PRO A 19 5.19 -2.81 -4.33
N THR A 20 4.51 -2.50 -5.42
CA THR A 20 4.75 -3.17 -6.69
C THR A 20 6.00 -2.61 -7.33
N PRO A 21 6.72 -3.40 -8.13
CA PRO A 21 6.91 -4.83 -7.98
C PRO A 21 8.11 -5.20 -7.09
N TRP A 22 8.83 -4.22 -6.55
CA TRP A 22 10.16 -4.41 -5.96
C TRP A 22 10.20 -5.40 -4.78
N TYR A 23 9.08 -5.57 -4.08
CA TYR A 23 8.94 -6.48 -2.93
C TYR A 23 7.71 -7.38 -3.05
N TRP A 24 7.08 -7.41 -4.23
CA TRP A 24 5.76 -7.99 -4.48
C TRP A 24 5.84 -9.23 -5.38
N LYS A 25 6.58 -10.27 -4.97
CA LYS A 25 6.70 -11.47 -5.82
C LYS A 25 5.53 -12.44 -5.73
N THR A 26 4.73 -12.41 -4.68
CA THR A 26 3.49 -13.21 -4.59
C THR A 26 2.50 -12.56 -3.63
N PHE A 27 1.58 -11.73 -4.12
CA PHE A 27 0.32 -11.57 -3.38
C PHE A 27 -0.31 -12.96 -3.30
N PRO A 28 -0.97 -13.34 -2.20
CA PRO A 28 -1.81 -14.54 -2.23
C PRO A 28 -2.81 -14.42 -3.37
N ALA A 29 -3.07 -15.51 -4.08
CA ALA A 29 -4.13 -15.51 -5.08
C ALA A 29 -5.44 -15.05 -4.43
N LEU A 30 -6.22 -14.28 -5.18
CA LEU A 30 -7.53 -13.81 -4.74
C LEU A 30 -8.59 -14.79 -5.26
N ASN A 31 -9.57 -15.10 -4.43
CA ASN A 31 -10.78 -15.81 -4.86
C ASN A 31 -11.92 -14.80 -4.93
N SER A 32 -12.61 -14.77 -6.06
CA SER A 32 -13.81 -13.95 -6.24
C SER A 32 -15.04 -14.58 -5.57
N ALA A 33 -16.16 -13.85 -5.57
CA ALA A 33 -17.42 -14.35 -5.01
C ALA A 33 -17.92 -15.59 -5.78
N ALA A 34 -17.70 -15.63 -7.10
CA ALA A 34 -18.00 -16.79 -7.94
C ALA A 34 -17.00 -17.96 -7.76
N GLY A 35 -16.02 -17.84 -6.87
CA GLY A 35 -14.99 -18.86 -6.64
C GLY A 35 -13.91 -18.91 -7.71
N GLN A 36 -13.82 -17.89 -8.57
CA GLN A 36 -12.74 -17.80 -9.55
C GLN A 36 -11.44 -17.38 -8.88
N ARG A 37 -10.36 -18.05 -9.24
CA ARG A 37 -9.03 -17.78 -8.71
C ARG A 37 -8.26 -16.82 -9.62
N PHE A 38 -7.80 -15.72 -9.05
CA PHE A 38 -7.00 -14.69 -9.70
C PHE A 38 -5.57 -14.71 -9.18
N VAL A 39 -4.61 -14.60 -10.09
CA VAL A 39 -3.18 -14.67 -9.80
C VAL A 39 -2.45 -13.44 -10.34
N TRP A 40 -1.42 -13.02 -9.62
CA TRP A 40 -0.61 -11.86 -9.97
C TRP A 40 0.63 -12.28 -10.75
N THR A 41 0.94 -11.56 -11.82
CA THR A 41 2.13 -11.74 -12.65
C THR A 41 3.02 -10.51 -12.54
N HIS A 42 4.29 -10.70 -12.19
CA HIS A 42 5.32 -9.65 -12.23
C HIS A 42 6.05 -9.67 -13.57
N HIS A 43 6.07 -8.53 -14.26
CA HIS A 43 6.62 -8.40 -15.61
C HIS A 43 8.11 -8.06 -15.68
N GLY A 44 8.81 -8.04 -14.53
CA GLY A 44 10.23 -7.73 -14.45
C GLY A 44 10.53 -6.24 -14.28
N ASP A 45 11.81 -5.90 -14.32
CA ASP A 45 12.36 -4.55 -14.12
C ASP A 45 12.80 -3.88 -15.44
N GLN A 46 12.75 -4.62 -16.55
CA GLN A 46 13.22 -4.18 -17.87
C GLN A 46 12.11 -4.25 -18.93
N GLY A 47 12.35 -3.61 -20.07
CA GLY A 47 11.46 -3.69 -21.22
C GLY A 47 10.19 -2.84 -21.12
N PRO A 48 9.24 -3.03 -22.06
CA PRO A 48 8.04 -2.20 -22.15
C PRO A 48 7.02 -2.43 -21.02
N LEU A 49 7.11 -3.56 -20.32
CA LEU A 49 6.25 -3.91 -19.18
C LEU A 49 6.99 -3.80 -17.83
N GLY A 50 8.22 -3.29 -17.85
CA GLY A 50 9.03 -3.16 -16.64
C GLY A 50 8.32 -2.37 -15.55
N TYR A 51 8.41 -2.87 -14.32
CA TYR A 51 7.80 -2.32 -13.11
C TYR A 51 6.28 -2.44 -13.00
N LEU A 52 5.66 -3.30 -13.83
CA LEU A 52 4.24 -3.62 -13.74
C LEU A 52 4.01 -4.97 -13.05
N VAL A 53 2.87 -5.05 -12.37
CA VAL A 53 2.18 -6.33 -12.17
C VAL A 53 0.83 -6.31 -12.84
N SER A 54 0.35 -7.47 -13.21
CA SER A 54 -1.02 -7.66 -13.67
C SER A 54 -1.73 -8.75 -12.88
N LEU A 55 -3.04 -8.60 -12.72
CA LEU A 55 -3.93 -9.62 -12.20
C LEU A 55 -4.69 -10.25 -13.35
N ALA A 56 -4.70 -11.58 -13.41
CA ALA A 56 -5.43 -12.35 -14.39
C ALA A 56 -6.13 -13.53 -13.71
N LEU A 57 -7.10 -14.15 -14.40
CA LEU A 57 -7.60 -15.46 -13.98
C LEU A 57 -6.48 -16.48 -14.11
N GLU A 58 -6.38 -17.42 -13.15
CA GLU A 58 -5.38 -18.50 -13.20
C GLU A 58 -5.50 -19.33 -14.49
N GLN A 59 -6.71 -19.44 -15.03
CA GLN A 59 -7.05 -20.19 -16.24
C GLN A 59 -6.72 -19.42 -17.53
N GLU A 60 -6.56 -18.09 -17.45
CA GLU A 60 -6.35 -17.19 -18.59
C GLU A 60 -5.21 -16.19 -18.27
N PRO A 61 -3.98 -16.66 -17.99
CA PRO A 61 -2.89 -15.81 -17.49
C PRO A 61 -2.45 -14.73 -18.48
N ASP A 62 -2.65 -14.95 -19.79
CA ASP A 62 -2.31 -14.01 -20.86
C ASP A 62 -3.39 -12.94 -21.10
N LYS A 63 -4.48 -12.96 -20.33
CA LYS A 63 -5.58 -11.99 -20.41
C LYS A 63 -5.69 -11.20 -19.10
N PRO A 64 -4.80 -10.22 -18.88
CA PRO A 64 -4.86 -9.37 -17.70
C PRO A 64 -6.20 -8.64 -17.63
N ARG A 65 -6.65 -8.42 -16.40
CA ARG A 65 -7.91 -7.76 -16.06
C ARG A 65 -7.70 -6.50 -15.24
N LEU A 66 -6.50 -6.35 -14.69
CA LEU A 66 -6.03 -5.19 -13.93
C LEU A 66 -4.51 -5.15 -14.04
N ALA A 67 -3.90 -3.97 -14.22
CA ALA A 67 -2.46 -3.80 -14.10
C ALA A 67 -2.11 -2.60 -13.24
N LEU A 68 -1.03 -2.72 -12.48
CA LEU A 68 -0.63 -1.77 -11.47
C LEU A 68 0.85 -1.43 -11.62
N ASN A 69 1.16 -0.15 -11.43
CA ASN A 69 2.55 0.30 -11.36
C ASN A 69 3.08 0.28 -9.93
N SER A 70 4.28 0.82 -9.75
CA SER A 70 5.02 0.73 -8.49
C SER A 70 4.45 1.54 -7.32
N TYR A 71 3.51 2.44 -7.59
CA TYR A 71 2.90 3.30 -6.58
C TYR A 71 1.62 2.72 -5.99
N CYS A 72 1.07 1.67 -6.60
CA CYS A 72 -0.14 1.01 -6.13
C CYS A 72 0.14 0.02 -5.00
N ARG A 73 -0.90 -0.23 -4.18
CA ARG A 73 -0.97 -1.29 -3.18
C ARG A 73 -2.36 -1.92 -3.14
N PRO A 74 -2.56 -3.10 -3.75
CA PRO A 74 -3.76 -3.89 -3.54
C PRO A 74 -3.85 -4.46 -2.14
N PHE A 75 -5.07 -4.54 -1.60
CA PHE A 75 -5.42 -5.15 -0.34
C PHE A 75 -6.74 -5.91 -0.45
N LEU A 76 -6.92 -6.93 0.40
CA LEU A 76 -8.16 -7.69 0.42
C LEU A 76 -9.25 -6.91 1.15
N VAL A 77 -10.43 -6.89 0.55
CA VAL A 77 -11.65 -6.35 1.15
C VAL A 77 -12.60 -7.52 1.33
N PRO A 78 -12.78 -8.04 2.54
CA PRO A 78 -13.65 -9.18 2.78
C PRO A 78 -15.09 -8.92 2.32
N PRO A 79 -15.79 -9.93 1.78
CA PRO A 79 -15.35 -11.32 1.65
C PRO A 79 -14.51 -11.61 0.39
N SER A 80 -14.60 -10.81 -0.67
CA SER A 80 -14.07 -11.18 -1.99
C SER A 80 -13.71 -10.00 -2.90
N TYR A 81 -13.68 -8.78 -2.37
CA TYR A 81 -13.34 -7.60 -3.14
C TYR A 81 -11.84 -7.28 -3.09
N LEU A 82 -11.39 -6.54 -4.09
CA LEU A 82 -10.01 -6.08 -4.22
C LEU A 82 -9.96 -4.57 -4.02
N GLY A 83 -9.40 -4.14 -2.90
CA GLY A 83 -9.06 -2.75 -2.66
C GLY A 83 -7.70 -2.42 -3.28
N ILE A 84 -7.49 -1.18 -3.73
CA ILE A 84 -6.21 -0.67 -4.20
C ILE A 84 -6.07 0.76 -3.72
N TRP A 85 -4.94 1.07 -3.07
CA TRP A 85 -4.59 2.45 -2.78
C TRP A 85 -3.35 2.90 -3.56
N CYS A 86 -3.32 4.17 -3.93
CA CYS A 86 -2.16 4.84 -4.51
C CYS A 86 -2.15 6.33 -4.13
N PRO A 87 -0.98 6.98 -4.07
CA PRO A 87 -0.93 8.43 -4.04
C PRO A 87 -1.45 8.98 -5.38
N GLU A 88 -2.24 10.04 -5.34
CA GLU A 88 -2.73 10.75 -6.52
C GLU A 88 -2.62 12.27 -6.28
N GLY A 89 -1.55 12.86 -6.80
CA GLY A 89 -1.24 14.27 -6.58
C GLY A 89 -1.07 14.63 -5.09
N ARG A 90 -2.09 15.28 -4.51
CA ARG A 90 -2.12 15.70 -3.09
C ARG A 90 -3.11 14.90 -2.25
N SER A 91 -3.55 13.75 -2.74
CA SER A 91 -4.51 12.87 -2.10
C SER A 91 -4.00 11.43 -2.06
N LEU A 92 -4.55 10.65 -1.14
CA LEU A 92 -4.55 9.20 -1.21
C LEU A 92 -5.85 8.79 -1.89
N ARG A 93 -5.76 8.06 -3.00
CA ARG A 93 -6.91 7.45 -3.65
C ARG A 93 -7.04 6.00 -3.20
N LEU A 94 -8.25 5.60 -2.83
CA LEU A 94 -8.61 4.23 -2.53
C LEU A 94 -9.74 3.81 -3.46
N THR A 95 -9.52 2.73 -4.18
CA THR A 95 -10.48 2.12 -5.11
C THR A 95 -10.80 0.71 -4.67
N CYS A 96 -12.03 0.26 -4.95
CA CYS A 96 -12.48 -1.08 -4.70
C CYS A 96 -13.03 -1.67 -6.00
N PHE A 97 -12.69 -2.92 -6.29
CA PHE A 97 -13.14 -3.65 -7.45
C PHE A 97 -13.81 -4.95 -7.03
N ASP A 98 -14.86 -5.32 -7.75
CA ASP A 98 -15.37 -6.68 -7.80
C ASP A 98 -14.55 -7.46 -8.86
N PRO A 99 -13.74 -8.46 -8.46
CA PRO A 99 -12.94 -9.24 -9.38
C PRO A 99 -13.76 -9.93 -10.48
N ASP A 100 -15.00 -10.35 -10.18
CA ASP A 100 -15.89 -11.02 -11.15
C ASP A 100 -16.32 -10.07 -12.29
N GLN A 101 -16.24 -8.75 -12.08
CA GLN A 101 -16.63 -7.73 -13.07
C GLN A 101 -15.45 -7.17 -13.89
N LEU A 102 -14.21 -7.53 -13.55
CA LEU A 102 -13.03 -7.01 -14.23
C LEU A 102 -12.95 -7.51 -15.67
N LYS A 103 -12.94 -6.61 -16.65
CA LYS A 103 -12.83 -6.95 -18.06
C LYS A 103 -11.39 -7.27 -18.44
N ALA A 104 -11.20 -8.31 -19.24
CA ALA A 104 -9.91 -8.62 -19.81
C ALA A 104 -9.49 -7.58 -20.86
N PHE A 105 -8.18 -7.42 -21.02
CA PHE A 105 -7.54 -6.59 -22.04
C PHE A 105 -6.28 -7.29 -22.57
N ASP A 106 -5.75 -6.81 -23.69
CA ASP A 106 -4.55 -7.36 -24.29
C ASP A 106 -3.30 -6.81 -23.57
N VAL A 107 -2.35 -7.70 -23.24
CA VAL A 107 -1.05 -7.32 -22.64
C VAL A 107 -0.33 -6.26 -23.48
N ALA A 108 -0.48 -6.29 -24.81
CA ALA A 108 0.12 -5.31 -25.72
C ALA A 108 -0.29 -3.87 -25.38
N GLU A 109 -1.47 -3.66 -24.78
CA GLU A 109 -1.97 -2.34 -24.37
C GLU A 109 -1.15 -1.73 -23.22
N LEU A 110 -0.48 -2.57 -22.42
CA LEU A 110 0.36 -2.12 -21.30
C LEU A 110 1.75 -1.64 -21.74
N ALA A 111 2.15 -1.90 -22.99
CA ALA A 111 3.50 -1.63 -23.47
C ALA A 111 3.84 -0.14 -23.41
N GLY A 112 4.72 0.23 -22.47
CA GLY A 112 5.14 1.62 -22.25
C GLY A 112 4.09 2.49 -21.55
N TRP A 113 2.96 1.93 -21.09
CA TRP A 113 1.92 2.66 -20.37
C TRP A 113 2.48 3.38 -19.15
N PHE A 114 3.24 2.68 -18.30
CA PHE A 114 3.76 3.25 -17.05
C PHE A 114 4.63 4.50 -17.26
N LYS A 115 5.48 4.52 -18.30
CA LYS A 115 6.36 5.66 -18.56
C LYS A 115 5.62 6.89 -19.10
N ARG A 116 4.42 6.69 -19.66
CA ARG A 116 3.65 7.72 -20.38
C ARG A 116 2.43 8.22 -19.61
N SER A 117 1.92 7.42 -18.68
CA SER A 117 0.70 7.74 -17.95
C SER A 117 0.98 8.35 -16.58
N ALA A 118 0.13 9.29 -16.18
CA ALA A 118 0.01 9.72 -14.79
C ALA A 118 -0.80 8.72 -13.94
N ASP A 119 -1.51 7.80 -14.58
CA ASP A 119 -2.36 6.82 -13.90
C ASP A 119 -1.53 5.70 -13.26
N HIS A 120 -1.99 5.26 -12.08
CA HIS A 120 -1.37 4.16 -11.35
C HIS A 120 -2.07 2.81 -11.55
N ILE A 121 -3.32 2.84 -12.01
CA ILE A 121 -4.20 1.69 -12.17
C ILE A 121 -4.67 1.62 -13.62
N TYR A 122 -4.38 0.52 -14.33
CA TYR A 122 -4.87 0.24 -15.66
C TYR A 122 -5.97 -0.82 -15.59
N VAL A 123 -7.18 -0.47 -16.02
CA VAL A 123 -8.37 -1.34 -15.94
C VAL A 123 -9.46 -0.85 -16.90
N HIS A 124 -10.24 -1.76 -17.47
CA HIS A 124 -11.38 -1.45 -18.36
C HIS A 124 -12.76 -1.45 -17.65
N THR A 125 -12.75 -1.75 -16.36
CA THR A 125 -13.92 -1.79 -15.49
C THR A 125 -13.84 -0.64 -14.50
N ALA A 126 -14.95 0.09 -14.32
CA ALA A 126 -15.04 1.12 -13.29
C ALA A 126 -15.01 0.47 -11.89
N PRO A 127 -14.36 1.11 -10.90
CA PRO A 127 -14.39 0.61 -9.53
C PRO A 127 -15.82 0.66 -8.97
N ILE A 128 -16.15 -0.28 -8.09
CA ILE A 128 -17.42 -0.30 -7.35
C ILE A 128 -17.43 0.75 -6.22
N ALA A 129 -16.25 1.19 -5.79
CA ALA A 129 -16.08 2.33 -4.89
C ALA A 129 -14.78 3.07 -5.22
N ASP A 130 -14.80 4.39 -5.18
CA ASP A 130 -13.63 5.25 -5.41
C ASP A 130 -13.75 6.49 -4.52
N PHE A 131 -12.77 6.71 -3.65
CA PHE A 131 -12.75 7.90 -2.82
C PHE A 131 -11.32 8.36 -2.54
N GLN A 132 -11.21 9.63 -2.13
CA GLN A 132 -9.93 10.28 -1.90
C GLN A 132 -9.87 10.93 -0.52
N VAL A 133 -8.69 10.84 0.10
CA VAL A 133 -8.39 11.54 1.35
C VAL A 133 -7.21 12.49 1.12
N PRO A 134 -7.34 13.79 1.45
CA PRO A 134 -6.25 14.75 1.27
C PRO A 134 -5.02 14.40 2.13
N LEU A 135 -3.83 14.51 1.53
CA LEU A 135 -2.55 14.41 2.26
C LEU A 135 -2.27 15.63 3.16
N SER A 136 -3.10 16.67 3.07
CA SER A 136 -3.00 17.90 3.87
C SER A 136 -3.69 17.81 5.24
N LEU A 137 -4.28 16.66 5.58
CA LEU A 137 -4.85 16.43 6.90
C LEU A 137 -3.80 16.65 7.98
N ARG A 138 -4.22 17.36 9.05
CA ARG A 138 -3.34 17.66 10.18
C ARG A 138 -3.10 16.41 11.02
N PRO A 139 -2.08 16.41 11.91
CA PRO A 139 -1.87 15.30 12.84
C PRO A 139 -3.12 15.08 13.70
N GLY A 140 -3.46 13.81 13.95
CA GLY A 140 -4.64 13.40 14.75
C GLY A 140 -5.68 12.61 13.96
N THR A 141 -6.85 12.38 14.59
CA THR A 141 -7.94 11.57 14.04
C THR A 141 -9.01 12.44 13.37
N HIS A 142 -9.40 12.06 12.16
CA HIS A 142 -10.38 12.76 11.34
C HIS A 142 -11.50 11.82 10.92
N LYS A 143 -12.72 12.36 10.82
CA LYS A 143 -13.85 11.66 10.18
C LYS A 143 -13.69 11.74 8.68
N ILE A 144 -14.02 10.64 8.00
CA ILE A 144 -14.04 10.54 6.55
C ILE A 144 -15.32 9.83 6.10
N GLU A 145 -15.78 10.18 4.91
CA GLU A 145 -16.88 9.47 4.25
C GLU A 145 -16.29 8.26 3.54
N VAL A 146 -16.61 7.07 4.05
CA VAL A 146 -16.09 5.80 3.53
C VAL A 146 -17.20 5.08 2.78
N PRO A 147 -16.97 4.66 1.52
CA PRO A 147 -17.90 3.82 0.79
C PRO A 147 -18.23 2.52 1.53
N ALA A 148 -19.49 2.07 1.47
CA ALA A 148 -19.96 0.91 2.21
C ALA A 148 -19.20 -0.38 1.84
N GLU A 149 -18.72 -0.46 0.60
CA GLU A 149 -17.95 -1.58 0.05
C GLU A 149 -16.63 -1.82 0.81
N LEU A 150 -16.09 -0.78 1.45
CA LEU A 150 -14.84 -0.85 2.21
C LEU A 150 -15.05 -0.99 3.72
N ALA A 151 -16.29 -0.96 4.20
CA ALA A 151 -16.60 -0.97 5.63
C ALA A 151 -16.25 -2.29 6.35
N THR A 152 -15.87 -3.34 5.61
CA THR A 152 -15.41 -4.62 6.18
C THR A 152 -13.91 -4.63 6.49
N VAL A 153 -13.17 -3.60 6.10
CA VAL A 153 -11.74 -3.46 6.38
C VAL A 153 -11.56 -2.86 7.76
N ASP A 154 -10.89 -3.59 8.65
CA ASP A 154 -10.65 -3.15 10.03
C ASP A 154 -9.56 -2.07 10.14
N GLU A 155 -8.46 -2.23 9.41
CA GLU A 155 -7.34 -1.30 9.45
C GLU A 155 -6.58 -1.34 8.14
N LEU A 156 -6.22 -0.17 7.62
CA LEU A 156 -5.29 -0.03 6.52
C LEU A 156 -4.25 1.03 6.87
N ILE A 157 -2.99 0.61 7.01
CA ILE A 157 -1.87 1.51 7.30
C ILE A 157 -1.23 1.92 5.98
N ILE A 158 -1.30 3.22 5.66
CA ILE A 158 -0.79 3.81 4.44
C ILE A 158 0.44 4.66 4.75
N PRO A 159 1.66 4.09 4.57
CA PRO A 159 2.90 4.84 4.59
C PRO A 159 3.03 5.74 3.36
N THR A 160 3.08 7.07 3.54
CA THR A 160 3.17 8.01 2.41
C THR A 160 3.89 9.31 2.76
N SER A 161 4.26 10.07 1.74
CA SER A 161 4.82 11.42 1.88
C SER A 161 3.84 12.36 2.56
N TYR A 162 4.39 13.28 3.36
CA TYR A 162 3.64 14.27 4.12
C TYR A 162 4.10 15.67 3.74
N ALA A 163 3.16 16.63 3.73
CA ALA A 163 3.42 17.99 3.25
C ALA A 163 4.22 18.81 4.27
N ALA A 164 5.54 18.57 4.32
CA ALA A 164 6.49 19.38 5.07
C ALA A 164 6.48 20.83 4.57
N LYS A 165 6.50 21.81 5.49
CA LYS A 165 6.55 23.25 5.16
C LYS A 165 7.94 23.83 5.46
N ALA A 166 8.65 23.27 6.42
CA ALA A 166 10.02 23.60 6.78
C ALA A 166 10.96 22.38 6.62
N ALA A 167 12.26 22.63 6.61
CA ALA A 167 13.29 21.60 6.44
C ALA A 167 13.26 20.53 7.55
N ASP A 168 12.89 20.92 8.76
CA ASP A 168 12.82 20.03 9.94
C ASP A 168 11.41 19.44 10.14
N ASP A 169 10.44 19.79 9.30
CA ASP A 169 9.11 19.19 9.36
C ASP A 169 9.18 17.73 8.87
N PRO A 170 8.29 16.86 9.39
CA PRO A 170 8.14 15.50 8.89
C PRO A 170 7.82 15.50 7.39
N ALA A 171 8.64 14.82 6.60
CA ALA A 171 8.39 14.58 5.17
C ALA A 171 7.54 13.34 4.92
N PHE A 172 7.18 12.63 5.98
CA PHE A 172 6.55 11.33 5.92
C PHE A 172 5.52 11.16 7.05
N ALA A 173 4.43 10.45 6.77
CA ALA A 173 3.40 10.11 7.74
C ALA A 173 2.81 8.73 7.51
N LEU A 174 2.28 8.14 8.58
CA LEU A 174 1.39 6.99 8.51
C LEU A 174 -0.05 7.51 8.54
N PHE A 175 -0.81 7.20 7.49
CA PHE A 175 -2.26 7.39 7.47
C PHE A 175 -2.91 6.06 7.81
N ILE A 176 -3.49 5.94 8.99
CA ILE A 176 -4.14 4.71 9.46
C ILE A 176 -5.64 4.88 9.26
N PHE A 177 -6.16 4.16 8.29
CA PHE A 177 -7.58 4.14 8.00
C PHE A 177 -8.26 3.09 8.86
N TYR A 178 -9.42 3.45 9.41
CA TYR A 178 -10.39 2.54 10.00
C TYR A 178 -11.71 2.66 9.20
N PRO A 179 -11.79 2.06 8.00
CA PRO A 179 -12.94 2.16 7.10
C PRO A 179 -14.28 1.84 7.76
N GLN A 180 -14.33 0.77 8.55
CA GLN A 180 -15.49 0.33 9.34
C GLN A 180 -16.00 1.38 10.34
N ALA A 181 -15.14 2.30 10.77
CA ALA A 181 -15.48 3.38 11.70
C ALA A 181 -15.63 4.75 11.01
N GLY A 182 -15.34 4.86 9.71
CA GLY A 182 -15.32 6.15 9.00
C GLY A 182 -14.24 7.09 9.51
N LEU A 183 -13.07 6.57 9.88
CA LEU A 183 -11.98 7.34 10.50
C LEU A 183 -10.65 7.18 9.75
N VAL A 184 -9.83 8.23 9.82
CA VAL A 184 -8.40 8.18 9.48
C VAL A 184 -7.58 8.88 10.56
N GLU A 185 -6.52 8.25 11.01
CA GLU A 185 -5.54 8.81 11.94
C GLU A 185 -4.24 9.14 11.20
N VAL A 186 -3.78 10.38 11.34
CA VAL A 186 -2.57 10.88 10.68
C VAL A 186 -1.46 11.01 11.72
N LEU A 187 -0.41 10.20 11.54
CA LEU A 187 0.77 10.17 12.39
C LEU A 187 2.01 10.60 11.59
N PRO A 188 2.41 11.88 11.60
CA PRO A 188 3.70 12.29 11.05
C PRO A 188 4.86 11.61 11.76
N GLN A 189 5.92 11.30 11.02
CA GLN A 189 7.10 10.60 11.55
C GLN A 189 8.25 11.62 11.72
N PRO A 190 8.47 12.19 12.91
CA PRO A 190 9.40 13.32 13.11
C PRO A 190 10.88 12.99 12.90
N TRP A 191 11.23 11.71 12.82
CA TRP A 191 12.58 11.25 12.52
C TRP A 191 12.87 11.15 11.01
N VAL A 192 11.88 11.39 10.15
CA VAL A 192 12.05 11.52 8.70
C VAL A 192 11.72 12.96 8.31
N THR A 193 12.73 13.84 8.39
CA THR A 193 12.57 15.26 8.07
C THR A 193 12.77 15.53 6.58
N ALA A 194 12.22 16.62 6.08
CA ALA A 194 12.43 17.05 4.69
C ALA A 194 13.91 17.26 4.31
N SER A 195 14.76 17.65 5.27
CA SER A 195 16.20 17.80 5.06
C SER A 195 16.97 16.49 4.89
N GLN A 196 16.41 15.37 5.35
CA GLN A 196 17.08 14.06 5.38
C GLN A 196 16.40 13.03 4.47
N TYR A 197 15.17 13.30 4.03
CA TYR A 197 14.36 12.34 3.30
C TYR A 197 14.82 12.17 1.85
N GLU A 198 15.46 11.04 1.59
CA GLU A 198 15.77 10.56 0.24
C GLU A 198 14.69 9.54 -0.19
N ILE A 199 13.74 9.97 -1.02
CA ILE A 199 12.63 9.14 -1.55
C ILE A 199 13.12 7.79 -2.10
N GLY A 200 14.30 7.76 -2.74
CA GLY A 200 14.89 6.54 -3.30
C GLY A 200 15.64 5.63 -2.31
N ARG A 201 15.87 6.08 -1.07
CA ARG A 201 16.62 5.35 -0.02
C ARG A 201 15.90 5.17 1.30
N GLN A 202 14.77 5.83 1.52
CA GLN A 202 14.09 5.84 2.82
C GLN A 202 12.58 5.65 2.70
N TRP A 203 12.14 4.93 1.66
CA TRP A 203 10.72 4.66 1.42
C TRP A 203 10.23 3.54 2.34
N ILE A 204 9.28 3.81 3.25
CA ILE A 204 8.59 2.73 3.98
C ILE A 204 7.77 1.92 2.96
N THR A 205 8.20 0.69 2.72
CA THR A 205 7.58 -0.23 1.77
C THR A 205 6.37 -0.92 2.39
N ARG A 206 6.44 -1.28 3.67
CA ARG A 206 5.39 -2.05 4.37
C ARG A 206 5.16 -1.48 5.75
N ALA A 207 3.91 -1.48 6.21
CA ALA A 207 3.57 -1.18 7.60
C ALA A 207 2.40 -2.06 8.07
N ALA A 208 2.50 -2.62 9.27
CA ALA A 208 1.45 -3.43 9.90
C ALA A 208 1.49 -3.29 11.41
N ARG A 209 0.34 -3.48 12.07
CA ARG A 209 0.24 -3.50 13.52
C ARG A 209 0.49 -4.90 14.05
N ASP A 210 1.38 -5.03 15.01
CA ASP A 210 1.56 -6.28 15.76
C ASP A 210 0.33 -6.53 16.65
N PRO A 211 -0.38 -7.66 16.50
CA PRO A 211 -1.63 -7.90 17.19
C PRO A 211 -1.49 -8.03 18.73
N GLU A 212 -0.32 -8.37 19.25
CA GLU A 212 -0.13 -8.49 20.71
C GLU A 212 0.35 -7.20 21.35
N SER A 213 1.37 -6.55 20.78
CA SER A 213 1.91 -5.32 21.37
C SER A 213 1.19 -4.06 20.92
N HIS A 214 0.34 -4.15 19.89
CA HIS A 214 -0.33 -3.05 19.21
C HIS A 214 0.60 -2.00 18.59
N ARG A 215 1.90 -2.29 18.53
CA ARG A 215 2.91 -1.43 17.90
C ARG A 215 2.82 -1.55 16.40
N ILE A 216 3.03 -0.44 15.69
CA ILE A 216 3.16 -0.48 14.24
C ILE A 216 4.59 -0.89 13.92
N LEU A 217 4.77 -1.69 12.90
CA LEU A 217 6.04 -2.20 12.41
C LEU A 217 6.14 -1.82 10.95
N GLY A 218 7.35 -1.54 10.46
CA GLY A 218 7.53 -1.26 9.05
C GLY A 218 8.91 -1.61 8.51
N GLU A 219 9.01 -1.65 7.19
CA GLU A 219 10.23 -1.92 6.44
C GLU A 219 10.54 -0.74 5.51
N CYS A 220 11.82 -0.41 5.34
CA CYS A 220 12.28 0.60 4.38
C CYS A 220 13.15 0.03 3.26
N PHE A 221 13.04 0.63 2.08
CA PHE A 221 13.93 0.38 0.95
C PHE A 221 15.24 1.17 1.09
N GLY A 222 16.41 0.54 1.01
CA GLY A 222 17.72 1.22 0.91
C GLY A 222 18.45 1.46 2.25
N VAL A 223 17.78 1.29 3.38
CA VAL A 223 18.38 1.25 4.71
C VAL A 223 17.86 -0.01 5.39
N GLY A 224 18.73 -0.74 6.08
CA GLY A 224 18.32 -1.88 6.90
C GLY A 224 17.19 -1.54 7.87
N GLN A 225 16.61 -2.56 8.50
CA GLN A 225 15.47 -2.46 9.43
C GLN A 225 15.59 -1.26 10.38
N LEU A 226 14.65 -0.31 10.28
CA LEU A 226 14.70 0.99 10.96
C LEU A 226 14.28 0.88 12.43
N SER A 227 14.98 1.63 13.31
CA SER A 227 14.70 1.71 14.74
C SER A 227 14.75 3.13 15.33
N ALA A 228 13.89 3.48 16.30
CA ALA A 228 13.89 4.77 17.00
C ALA A 228 14.28 4.60 18.48
N GLY A 229 15.45 5.16 18.86
CA GLY A 229 15.93 5.30 20.23
C GLY A 229 17.44 5.13 20.37
N ARG A 230 18.17 6.26 20.34
CA ARG A 230 19.63 6.46 20.58
C ARG A 230 20.51 5.21 20.57
N GLY A 231 21.36 5.14 19.56
CA GLY A 231 22.44 4.17 19.48
C GLY A 231 22.08 3.06 18.49
N TRP A 232 22.94 2.90 17.51
CA TRP A 232 22.83 1.92 16.45
C TRP A 232 22.55 0.51 17.00
N MET A 233 21.39 -0.08 16.71
CA MET A 233 21.14 -1.53 16.60
C MET A 233 19.78 -1.80 15.89
N PRO A 234 19.66 -2.88 15.09
CA PRO A 234 18.59 -3.10 14.12
C PRO A 234 17.29 -3.54 14.80
N VAL A 235 16.14 -3.04 14.30
CA VAL A 235 14.73 -3.24 14.76
C VAL A 235 14.16 -2.08 15.61
N ALA A 236 13.17 -1.32 15.10
CA ALA A 236 12.12 -0.78 15.97
C ALA A 236 10.71 -0.76 15.37
N ALA A 237 9.81 -0.74 16.36
CA ALA A 237 8.43 -0.33 16.30
C ALA A 237 8.26 1.15 15.92
N LEU A 238 7.34 1.38 15.00
CA LEU A 238 6.72 2.65 14.65
C LEU A 238 5.56 2.92 15.63
N ALA A 239 5.49 4.17 16.11
CA ALA A 239 4.49 4.75 16.99
C ALA A 239 4.35 4.15 18.41
N ARG A 240 4.84 4.90 19.41
CA ARG A 240 4.27 4.90 20.77
C ARG A 240 3.17 5.96 20.81
N LYS A 241 1.99 5.55 21.30
CA LYS A 241 1.01 6.46 21.87
C LYS A 241 1.63 7.02 23.16
N GLU A 242 1.72 8.35 23.30
CA GLU A 242 1.77 8.96 24.65
C GLU A 242 0.40 8.87 25.30
#